data_AF-A0A937N381-F1
#
_entry.id   AF-A0A937N381-F1
#
_cell.length_a   1.000
_cell.length_b   1.000
_cell.length_c   1.000
_cell.angle_alpha   90.00
_cell.angle_beta   90.00
_cell.angle_gamma   90.00
#
_symmetry.space_group_name_H-M   'P 1'
#
loop_
_entity.id
_entity.type
_entity.pdbx_description
1 polymer ?
#
loop_
_entity_poly.entity_id
_entity_poly.type
_entity_poly.pdbx_seq_one_letter_code
_entity_poly.pdbx_strand_id
1 'polypeptide(L)'
;MNSPPDHDPRTCPECGATLRSEASRCWLCAKTIETSTATAAQPLCPAEQFAARQFSLSSLMLIITLLAVVLGVARLSPGIGVGLAIVATPALVRTCITSVRRKTRGQPMTPLEKVGVFAATLGAVLTIVIAAVAAFYATCWVGFFGGATVSSIWAKGYDSIGWGLVTGVLLGLVVGLYVAYLSIRLLWFRKGKRKKRTGERADEHGSNE
;
A
#
# COMPACT_ATOMS: atom_id res chain seq x y z
N MET A 1 54.99 6.91 -25.74
CA MET A 1 54.24 7.47 -24.59
C MET A 1 52.77 7.18 -24.84
N ASN A 2 52.19 6.24 -24.10
CA ASN A 2 50.78 5.89 -24.27
C ASN A 2 49.95 6.82 -23.38
N SER A 3 49.05 7.60 -23.99
CA SER A 3 48.06 8.38 -23.25
C SER A 3 47.12 7.44 -22.49
N PRO A 4 46.78 7.71 -21.23
CA PRO A 4 45.80 6.93 -20.49
C PRO A 4 44.42 7.01 -21.18
N PRO A 5 43.61 5.94 -21.11
CA PRO A 5 42.28 5.93 -21.73
C PRO A 5 41.37 7.00 -21.09
N ASP A 6 40.73 7.80 -21.94
CA ASP A 6 39.70 8.77 -21.52
C ASP A 6 38.52 8.02 -20.90
N HIS A 7 38.23 8.30 -19.62
CA HIS A 7 37.08 7.74 -18.93
C HIS A 7 35.85 8.60 -19.17
N ASP A 8 34.73 7.96 -19.56
CA ASP A 8 33.46 8.66 -19.76
C ASP A 8 33.06 9.48 -18.52
N PRO A 9 32.67 10.76 -18.71
CA PRO A 9 32.30 11.63 -17.60
C PRO A 9 31.04 11.11 -16.91
N ARG A 10 31.12 10.89 -15.59
CA ARG A 10 29.96 10.50 -14.77
C ARG A 10 29.10 11.72 -14.46
N THR A 11 27.78 11.56 -14.51
CA THR A 11 26.80 12.60 -14.14
C THR A 11 26.04 12.24 -12.87
N CYS A 12 25.77 13.24 -12.04
CA CYS A 12 25.01 13.06 -10.80
C CYS A 12 23.56 12.71 -11.12
N PRO A 13 22.97 11.64 -10.57
CA PRO A 13 21.59 11.24 -10.88
C PRO A 13 20.53 12.21 -10.33
N GLU A 14 20.91 13.08 -9.41
CA GLU A 14 19.97 13.97 -8.71
C GLU A 14 19.92 15.37 -9.33
N CYS A 15 21.07 15.88 -9.79
CA CYS A 15 21.18 17.24 -10.33
C CYS A 15 21.75 17.31 -11.75
N GLY A 16 22.21 16.20 -12.32
CA GLY A 16 22.80 16.15 -13.67
C GLY A 16 24.23 16.68 -13.80
N ALA A 17 24.82 17.25 -12.74
CA ALA A 17 26.17 17.81 -12.80
C ALA A 17 27.24 16.74 -13.09
N THR A 18 28.24 17.09 -13.90
CA THR A 18 29.41 16.24 -14.18
C THR A 18 30.29 16.11 -12.94
N LEU A 19 30.66 14.87 -12.60
CA LEU A 19 31.52 14.53 -11.48
C LEU A 19 32.92 14.16 -11.95
N ARG A 20 33.91 14.48 -11.12
CA ARG A 20 35.25 13.88 -11.23
C ARG A 20 35.16 12.40 -10.87
N SER A 21 35.95 11.57 -11.55
CA SER A 21 35.98 10.09 -11.39
C SER A 21 36.17 9.62 -9.95
N GLU A 22 36.82 10.43 -9.10
CA GLU A 22 37.15 10.10 -7.71
C GLU A 22 36.32 10.89 -6.66
N ALA A 23 35.35 11.71 -7.10
CA ALA A 23 34.57 12.54 -6.17
C ALA A 23 33.53 11.69 -5.41
N SER A 24 33.68 11.59 -4.08
CA SER A 24 32.72 10.94 -3.17
C SER A 24 31.46 11.77 -2.90
N ARG A 25 31.45 13.05 -3.30
CA ARG A 25 30.32 13.97 -3.14
C ARG A 25 30.15 14.80 -4.39
N CYS A 26 28.89 15.09 -4.73
CA CYS A 26 28.59 16.01 -5.81
C CYS A 26 28.98 17.44 -5.40
N TRP A 27 29.80 18.12 -6.21
CA TRP A 27 30.23 19.49 -5.94
C TRP A 27 29.07 20.50 -5.99
N LEU A 28 27.96 20.17 -6.66
CA LEU A 28 26.81 21.06 -6.81
C LEU A 28 25.74 20.82 -5.73
N CYS A 29 25.29 19.57 -5.53
CA CYS A 29 24.22 19.27 -4.57
C CYS A 29 24.71 18.76 -3.21
N ALA A 30 26.03 18.63 -3.02
CA ALA A 30 26.69 18.09 -1.83
C ALA A 30 26.27 16.67 -1.42
N LYS A 31 25.43 15.99 -2.21
CA LYS A 31 24.96 14.64 -1.92
C LYS A 31 26.13 13.65 -2.08
N THR A 32 26.33 12.81 -1.07
CA THR A 32 27.30 11.72 -1.12
C THR A 32 26.87 10.76 -2.22
N ILE A 33 27.76 10.52 -3.18
CA ILE A 33 27.56 9.49 -4.18
C ILE A 33 28.30 8.29 -3.64
N GLU A 34 27.60 7.17 -3.49
CA GLU A 34 28.27 5.91 -3.18
C GLU A 34 29.24 5.65 -4.32
N THR A 35 30.52 5.95 -4.07
CA THR A 35 31.60 5.53 -4.93
C THR A 35 31.42 4.03 -4.99
N SER A 36 30.92 3.55 -6.13
CA SER A 36 31.02 2.16 -6.48
C SER A 36 32.52 1.92 -6.63
N THR A 37 33.19 1.77 -5.49
CA THR A 37 34.35 0.93 -5.39
C THR A 37 33.88 -0.31 -6.09
N ALA A 38 34.43 -0.53 -7.27
CA ALA A 38 34.49 -1.83 -7.85
C ALA A 38 35.32 -2.66 -6.85
N THR A 39 34.72 -2.99 -5.70
CA THR A 39 34.94 -4.24 -5.01
C THR A 39 34.86 -5.23 -6.14
N ALA A 40 36.03 -5.67 -6.61
CA ALA A 40 36.18 -6.60 -7.70
C ALA A 40 35.05 -7.60 -7.52
N ALA A 41 34.09 -7.57 -8.44
CA ALA A 41 32.86 -8.33 -8.31
C ALA A 41 33.32 -9.77 -8.17
N GLN A 42 33.45 -10.25 -6.93
CA GLN A 42 33.62 -11.65 -6.69
C GLN A 42 32.39 -12.23 -7.37
N PRO A 43 32.56 -13.11 -8.36
CA PRO A 43 31.43 -13.76 -9.00
C PRO A 43 30.68 -14.46 -7.87
N LEU A 44 29.62 -13.79 -7.38
CA LEU A 44 28.74 -14.30 -6.36
C LEU A 44 28.26 -15.62 -6.91
N CYS A 45 28.73 -16.69 -6.29
CA CYS A 45 28.49 -18.04 -6.76
C CYS A 45 26.97 -18.16 -6.97
N PRO A 46 26.48 -18.48 -8.18
CA PRO A 46 25.06 -18.40 -8.52
C PRO A 46 24.14 -19.20 -7.57
N ALA A 47 24.71 -20.13 -6.81
CA ALA A 47 24.08 -20.86 -5.73
C ALA A 47 23.37 -19.96 -4.68
N GLU A 48 23.87 -18.76 -4.38
CA GLU A 48 23.28 -17.91 -3.33
C GLU A 48 22.03 -17.14 -3.80
N GLN A 49 21.91 -16.87 -5.10
CA GLN A 49 20.73 -16.21 -5.67
C GLN A 49 19.49 -17.10 -5.67
N PHE A 50 19.65 -18.42 -5.70
CA PHE A 50 18.52 -19.35 -5.62
C PHE A 50 17.92 -19.44 -4.21
N ALA A 51 18.73 -19.26 -3.16
CA ALA A 51 18.23 -19.19 -1.78
C ALA A 51 17.36 -17.92 -1.53
N ALA A 52 17.65 -16.82 -2.23
CA ALA A 52 16.87 -15.58 -2.11
C ALA A 52 15.44 -15.67 -2.69
N ARG A 53 15.14 -16.66 -3.54
CA ARG A 53 13.79 -16.87 -4.12
C ARG A 53 12.92 -17.90 -3.39
N GLN A 54 13.39 -18.51 -2.31
CA GLN A 54 12.47 -19.29 -1.48
C GLN A 54 11.42 -18.34 -0.89
N PHE A 55 10.20 -18.48 -1.41
CA PHE A 55 9.00 -17.97 -0.77
C PHE A 55 9.03 -18.48 0.66
N SER A 56 9.03 -17.56 1.63
CA SER A 56 9.01 -17.91 3.04
C SER A 56 7.83 -18.86 3.26
N LEU A 57 8.08 -20.03 3.85
CA LEU A 57 7.07 -21.06 4.16
C LEU A 57 5.81 -20.45 4.79
N SER A 58 5.98 -19.41 5.61
CA SER A 58 4.89 -18.63 6.20
C SER A 58 3.97 -17.95 5.19
N SER A 59 4.49 -17.37 4.10
CA SER A 59 3.67 -16.74 3.06
C SER A 59 2.86 -17.80 2.30
N LEU A 60 3.45 -18.97 2.10
CA LEU A 60 2.79 -20.07 1.41
C LEU A 60 1.64 -20.62 2.27
N MET A 61 1.89 -20.85 3.57
CA MET A 61 0.86 -21.19 4.55
C MET A 61 -0.29 -20.18 4.57
N LEU A 62 0.02 -18.88 4.55
CA LEU A 62 -0.99 -17.82 4.56
C LEU A 62 -1.82 -17.81 3.26
N ILE A 63 -1.19 -17.99 2.10
CA ILE A 63 -1.91 -18.07 0.82
C ILE A 63 -2.84 -19.28 0.80
N ILE A 64 -2.37 -20.45 1.28
CA ILE A 64 -3.19 -21.66 1.34
C ILE A 64 -4.37 -21.49 2.30
N THR A 65 -4.17 -20.93 3.51
CA THR A 65 -5.28 -20.73 4.45
C THR A 65 -6.30 -19.74 3.90
N LEU A 66 -5.86 -18.69 3.23
CA LEU A 66 -6.76 -17.75 2.57
C LEU A 66 -7.56 -18.42 1.45
N LEU A 67 -6.91 -19.19 0.59
CA LEU A 67 -7.59 -19.97 -0.47
C LEU A 67 -8.59 -20.96 0.14
N ALA A 68 -8.23 -21.66 1.21
CA ALA A 68 -9.12 -22.58 1.91
C ALA A 68 -10.36 -21.86 2.48
N VAL A 69 -10.18 -20.67 3.06
CA VAL A 69 -11.29 -19.83 3.54
C VAL A 69 -12.18 -19.39 2.39
N VAL A 70 -11.61 -18.89 1.29
CA VAL A 70 -12.37 -18.45 0.10
C VAL A 70 -13.17 -19.61 -0.50
N LEU A 71 -12.54 -20.79 -0.66
CA LEU A 71 -13.20 -21.99 -1.17
C LEU A 71 -14.27 -22.54 -0.22
N GLY A 72 -14.02 -22.49 1.10
CA GLY A 72 -14.99 -22.89 2.12
C GLY A 72 -16.23 -21.99 2.11
N VAL A 73 -16.06 -20.68 1.99
CA VAL A 73 -17.17 -19.73 1.88
C VAL A 73 -17.91 -19.91 0.56
N ALA A 74 -17.20 -20.16 -0.55
CA ALA A 74 -17.82 -20.42 -1.85
C ALA A 74 -18.69 -21.70 -1.86
N ARG A 75 -18.34 -22.72 -1.07
CA ARG A 75 -19.16 -23.94 -0.87
C ARG A 75 -20.49 -23.65 -0.16
N LEU A 76 -20.50 -22.71 0.79
CA LEU A 76 -21.71 -22.32 1.54
C LEU A 76 -22.59 -21.37 0.74
N SER A 77 -21.98 -20.39 0.07
CA SER A 77 -22.68 -19.48 -0.83
C SER A 77 -21.71 -18.95 -1.90
N PRO A 78 -21.93 -19.26 -3.19
CA PRO A 78 -21.00 -18.87 -4.25
C PRO A 78 -20.90 -17.34 -4.37
N GLY A 79 -21.99 -16.60 -4.10
CA GLY A 79 -22.00 -15.14 -4.15
C GLY A 79 -21.05 -14.49 -3.15
N ILE A 80 -21.03 -14.94 -1.89
CA ILE A 80 -20.15 -14.37 -0.86
C ILE A 80 -18.69 -14.74 -1.16
N GLY A 81 -18.44 -15.97 -1.62
CA GLY A 81 -17.09 -16.42 -1.99
C GLY A 81 -16.44 -15.52 -3.07
N VAL A 82 -17.19 -15.17 -4.11
CA VAL A 82 -16.71 -14.27 -5.19
C VAL A 82 -16.44 -12.87 -4.65
N GLY A 83 -17.34 -12.31 -3.82
CA GLY A 83 -17.12 -11.00 -3.20
C GLY A 83 -15.87 -10.99 -2.33
N LEU A 84 -15.67 -12.03 -1.52
CA LEU A 84 -14.51 -12.18 -0.65
C LEU A 84 -13.22 -12.32 -1.45
N ALA A 85 -13.23 -13.03 -2.58
CA ALA A 85 -12.09 -13.13 -3.49
C ALA A 85 -11.69 -11.76 -4.06
N ILE A 86 -12.66 -11.00 -4.61
CA ILE A 86 -12.40 -9.66 -5.18
C ILE A 86 -11.79 -8.71 -4.15
N VAL A 87 -12.28 -8.77 -2.91
CA VAL A 87 -11.80 -7.96 -1.78
C VAL A 87 -10.43 -8.43 -1.28
N ALA A 88 -10.19 -9.74 -1.22
CA ALA A 88 -8.96 -10.31 -0.72
C ALA A 88 -7.77 -10.13 -1.68
N THR A 89 -8.00 -10.18 -3.00
CA THR A 89 -6.95 -10.02 -4.02
C THR A 89 -6.08 -8.77 -3.84
N PRO A 90 -6.62 -7.53 -3.76
CA PRO A 90 -5.80 -6.33 -3.60
C PRO A 90 -5.05 -6.29 -2.26
N ALA A 91 -5.63 -6.87 -1.19
CA ALA A 91 -4.95 -7.01 0.10
C ALA A 91 -3.74 -7.95 -0.01
N LEU A 92 -3.91 -9.07 -0.70
CA LEU A 92 -2.89 -10.07 -0.95
C LEU A 92 -1.77 -9.50 -1.82
N VAL A 93 -2.11 -8.84 -2.94
CA VAL A 93 -1.16 -8.17 -3.83
C VAL A 93 -0.34 -7.13 -3.07
N ARG A 94 -0.97 -6.29 -2.25
CA ARG A 94 -0.26 -5.29 -1.44
C ARG A 94 0.69 -5.94 -0.43
N THR A 95 0.26 -7.01 0.22
CA THR A 95 1.09 -7.76 1.17
C THR A 95 2.30 -8.36 0.47
N CYS A 96 2.11 -8.99 -0.69
CA CYS A 96 3.20 -9.53 -1.53
C CYS A 96 4.19 -8.44 -1.95
N ILE A 97 3.72 -7.31 -2.46
CA ILE A 97 4.62 -6.21 -2.89
C ILE A 97 5.43 -5.67 -1.71
N THR A 98 4.80 -5.48 -0.54
CA THR A 98 5.50 -4.99 0.65
C THR A 98 6.49 -5.99 1.22
N SER A 99 6.19 -7.30 1.15
CA SER A 99 7.12 -8.35 1.60
C SER A 99 8.35 -8.42 0.69
N VAL A 100 8.16 -8.36 -0.63
CA VAL A 100 9.24 -8.35 -1.62
C VAL A 100 10.12 -7.11 -1.44
N ARG A 101 9.52 -5.92 -1.33
CA ARG A 101 10.26 -4.65 -1.16
C ARG A 101 11.07 -4.56 0.14
N ARG A 102 10.64 -5.24 1.21
CA ARG A 102 11.44 -5.30 2.45
C ARG A 102 12.54 -6.35 2.38
N LYS A 103 12.32 -7.47 1.68
CA LYS A 103 13.35 -8.48 1.43
C LYS A 103 14.52 -7.89 0.64
N THR A 104 14.25 -7.04 -0.35
CA THR A 104 15.29 -6.33 -1.13
C THR A 104 16.08 -5.30 -0.32
N ARG A 105 15.65 -4.94 0.90
CA ARG A 105 16.35 -3.99 1.78
C ARG A 105 17.19 -4.68 2.86
N GLY A 106 17.31 -6.00 2.83
CA GLY A 106 18.13 -6.75 3.78
C GLY A 106 17.66 -6.68 5.23
N GLN A 107 16.44 -6.20 5.51
CA GLN A 107 15.90 -6.15 6.86
C GLN A 107 15.10 -7.44 7.15
N PRO A 108 15.63 -8.38 7.96
CA PRO A 108 14.89 -9.57 8.36
C PRO A 108 13.68 -9.16 9.21
N MET A 109 12.48 -9.46 8.73
CA MET A 109 11.26 -9.23 9.51
C MET A 109 11.10 -10.30 10.57
N THR A 110 10.81 -9.87 11.80
CA THR A 110 10.31 -10.79 12.84
C THR A 110 8.93 -11.34 12.42
N PRO A 111 8.60 -12.59 12.78
CA PRO A 111 7.32 -13.21 12.43
C PRO A 111 6.11 -12.41 12.93
N LEU A 112 6.25 -11.75 14.09
CA LEU A 112 5.22 -10.90 14.67
C LEU A 112 4.96 -9.64 13.83
N GLU A 113 5.98 -9.06 13.20
CA GLU A 113 5.81 -7.94 12.27
C GLU A 113 5.06 -8.35 11.00
N LYS A 114 5.28 -9.58 10.50
CA LYS A 114 4.55 -10.11 9.33
C LYS A 114 3.05 -10.22 9.61
N VAL A 115 2.70 -10.80 10.76
CA VAL A 115 1.29 -10.93 11.19
C VAL A 115 0.66 -9.54 11.37
N GLY A 116 1.39 -8.59 11.97
CA GLY A 116 0.92 -7.22 12.16
C GLY A 116 0.65 -6.48 10.84
N VAL A 117 1.51 -6.63 9.83
CA VAL A 117 1.28 -6.03 8.50
C VAL A 117 0.05 -6.65 7.84
N PHE A 118 -0.08 -7.98 7.90
CA PHE A 118 -1.23 -8.68 7.33
C PHE A 118 -2.55 -8.28 7.99
N ALA A 119 -2.60 -8.31 9.33
CA ALA A 119 -3.78 -7.89 10.10
C ALA A 119 -4.13 -6.42 9.84
N ALA A 120 -3.14 -5.53 9.69
CA ALA A 120 -3.37 -4.13 9.35
C ALA A 120 -3.95 -3.97 7.93
N THR A 121 -3.47 -4.73 6.95
CA THR A 121 -4.05 -4.70 5.58
C THR A 121 -5.43 -5.31 5.53
N LEU A 122 -5.66 -6.41 6.24
CA LEU A 122 -6.95 -7.09 6.30
C LEU A 122 -7.99 -6.20 6.99
N GLY A 123 -7.63 -5.59 8.13
CA GLY A 123 -8.47 -4.64 8.83
C GLY A 123 -8.82 -3.42 7.97
N ALA A 124 -7.85 -2.85 7.24
CA ALA A 124 -8.12 -1.74 6.33
C ALA A 124 -9.13 -2.11 5.24
N VAL A 125 -8.96 -3.29 4.63
CA VAL A 125 -9.88 -3.78 3.60
C VAL A 125 -11.27 -4.04 4.18
N LEU A 126 -11.35 -4.68 5.36
CA LEU A 126 -12.60 -4.92 6.07
C LEU A 126 -13.34 -3.60 6.38
N THR A 127 -12.62 -2.57 6.84
CA THR A 127 -13.23 -1.26 7.11
C THR A 127 -13.78 -0.61 5.86
N ILE A 128 -13.11 -0.76 4.71
CA ILE A 128 -13.59 -0.22 3.42
C ILE A 128 -14.87 -0.95 3.00
N VAL A 129 -14.93 -2.27 3.15
CA VAL A 129 -16.14 -3.05 2.82
C VAL A 129 -17.31 -2.67 3.72
N ILE A 130 -17.10 -2.59 5.04
CA ILE A 130 -18.15 -2.19 5.98
C ILE A 130 -18.64 -0.78 5.65
N ALA A 131 -17.74 0.15 5.36
CA ALA A 131 -18.08 1.50 4.94
C ALA A 131 -18.93 1.51 3.65
N ALA A 132 -18.56 0.71 2.66
CA ALA A 132 -19.30 0.61 1.40
C ALA A 132 -20.71 0.04 1.61
N VAL A 133 -20.85 -1.01 2.43
CA VAL A 133 -22.16 -1.60 2.79
C VAL A 133 -23.01 -0.60 3.56
N ALA A 134 -22.43 0.10 4.53
CA ALA A 134 -23.14 1.13 5.30
C ALA A 134 -23.61 2.29 4.40
N ALA A 135 -22.76 2.75 3.47
CA ALA A 135 -23.13 3.79 2.51
C ALA A 135 -24.23 3.32 1.54
N PHE A 136 -24.14 2.09 1.04
CA PHE A 136 -25.17 1.49 0.21
C PHE A 136 -26.50 1.39 0.96
N TYR A 137 -26.47 0.90 2.19
CA TYR A 137 -27.67 0.78 3.00
C TYR A 137 -28.30 2.13 3.33
N ALA A 138 -27.48 3.13 3.69
CA ALA A 138 -27.95 4.50 3.92
C ALA A 138 -28.59 5.10 2.66
N THR A 139 -27.98 4.91 1.49
CA THR A 139 -28.54 5.40 0.21
C THR A 139 -29.84 4.70 -0.16
N CYS A 140 -29.92 3.38 0.00
CA CYS A 140 -31.16 2.64 -0.21
C CYS A 140 -32.26 3.08 0.75
N TRP A 141 -31.94 3.26 2.03
CA TRP A 141 -32.93 3.68 3.04
C TRP A 141 -33.44 5.10 2.75
N VAL A 142 -32.53 6.05 2.48
CA VAL A 142 -32.88 7.43 2.12
C VAL A 142 -33.68 7.47 0.82
N GLY A 143 -33.32 6.68 -0.19
CA GLY A 143 -34.07 6.60 -1.45
C GLY A 143 -35.50 6.07 -1.27
N PHE A 144 -35.66 4.95 -0.56
CA PHE A 144 -36.96 4.33 -0.34
C PHE A 144 -37.87 5.17 0.57
N PHE A 145 -37.36 5.60 1.73
CA PHE A 145 -38.18 6.33 2.71
C PHE A 145 -38.29 7.82 2.39
N GLY A 146 -37.23 8.44 1.87
CA GLY A 146 -37.28 9.83 1.42
C GLY A 146 -38.21 10.01 0.22
N GLY A 147 -38.23 9.05 -0.71
CA GLY A 147 -39.21 9.05 -1.80
C GLY A 147 -40.65 8.90 -1.31
N ALA A 148 -40.89 8.00 -0.34
CA ALA A 148 -42.23 7.77 0.21
C ALA A 148 -42.80 8.97 0.99
N THR A 149 -41.95 9.71 1.73
CA THR A 149 -42.41 10.88 2.52
C THR A 149 -42.57 12.14 1.67
N VAL A 150 -41.74 12.34 0.65
CA VAL A 150 -41.84 13.53 -0.22
C VAL A 150 -42.99 13.38 -1.22
N SER A 151 -43.25 12.16 -1.70
CA SER A 151 -44.37 11.90 -2.62
C SER A 151 -45.73 12.18 -2.00
N SER A 152 -45.92 12.03 -0.69
CA SER A 152 -47.21 12.33 -0.04
C SER A 152 -47.50 13.83 0.09
N ILE A 153 -46.47 14.69 0.05
CA ILE A 153 -46.61 16.14 0.27
C ILE A 153 -46.73 16.92 -1.06
N TRP A 154 -46.18 16.39 -2.16
CA TRP A 154 -46.01 17.15 -3.43
C TRP A 154 -46.63 16.50 -4.69
N ALA A 155 -47.52 15.52 -4.56
CA ALA A 155 -48.13 14.78 -5.67
C ALA A 155 -49.15 15.56 -6.55
N LYS A 156 -48.85 16.79 -6.96
CA LYS A 156 -49.73 17.55 -7.87
C LYS A 156 -49.15 18.00 -9.23
N GLY A 157 -47.98 17.51 -9.66
CA GLY A 157 -47.66 17.63 -11.10
C GLY A 157 -46.21 17.69 -11.55
N TYR A 158 -45.25 17.15 -10.80
CA TYR A 158 -43.87 17.00 -11.28
C TYR A 158 -43.38 15.56 -11.09
N ASP A 159 -42.57 15.07 -12.04
CA ASP A 159 -41.97 13.73 -12.08
C ASP A 159 -41.17 13.43 -10.80
N SER A 160 -41.88 12.90 -9.81
CA SER A 160 -41.43 12.60 -8.45
C SER A 160 -40.26 11.62 -8.39
N ILE A 161 -40.01 10.89 -9.47
CA ILE A 161 -38.93 9.91 -9.59
C ILE A 161 -37.56 10.60 -9.71
N GLY A 162 -37.49 11.80 -10.30
CA GLY A 162 -36.21 12.48 -10.56
C GLY A 162 -35.50 12.99 -9.30
N TRP A 163 -36.24 13.65 -8.40
CA TRP A 163 -35.65 14.32 -7.23
C TRP A 163 -35.21 13.37 -6.12
N GLY A 164 -35.89 12.23 -5.95
CA GLY A 164 -35.48 11.19 -5.00
C GLY A 164 -34.12 10.57 -5.36
N LEU A 165 -33.88 10.36 -6.65
CA LEU A 165 -32.60 9.87 -7.16
C LEU A 165 -31.48 10.90 -6.92
N VAL A 166 -31.72 12.17 -7.23
CA VAL A 166 -30.70 13.23 -7.09
C VAL A 166 -30.29 13.42 -5.63
N THR A 167 -31.25 13.49 -4.72
CA THR A 167 -30.97 13.68 -3.28
C THR A 167 -30.32 12.46 -2.64
N GLY A 168 -30.75 11.25 -3.00
CA GLY A 168 -30.14 10.00 -2.55
C GLY A 168 -28.69 9.84 -3.02
N VAL A 169 -28.41 10.17 -4.30
CA VAL A 169 -27.05 10.12 -4.85
C VAL A 169 -26.15 11.17 -4.17
N LEU A 170 -26.62 12.41 -4.00
CA LEU A 170 -25.85 13.47 -3.33
C LEU A 170 -25.47 13.10 -1.90
N LEU A 171 -26.44 12.67 -1.08
CA LEU A 171 -26.18 12.26 0.30
C LEU A 171 -25.24 11.04 0.36
N GLY A 172 -25.48 10.04 -0.51
CA GLY A 172 -24.61 8.87 -0.62
C GLY A 172 -23.17 9.22 -0.95
N LEU A 173 -22.98 10.14 -1.90
CA LEU A 173 -21.68 10.60 -2.35
C LEU A 173 -20.97 11.39 -1.24
N VAL A 174 -21.68 12.24 -0.50
CA VAL A 174 -21.13 12.99 0.64
C VAL A 174 -20.69 12.05 1.77
N VAL A 175 -21.50 11.08 2.15
CA VAL A 175 -21.15 10.09 3.19
C VAL A 175 -19.99 9.22 2.71
N GLY A 176 -20.02 8.76 1.46
CA GLY A 176 -18.93 7.98 0.85
C GLY A 176 -17.61 8.74 0.83
N LEU A 177 -17.62 10.01 0.39
CA LEU A 177 -16.45 10.89 0.40
C LEU A 177 -15.93 11.13 1.82
N TYR A 178 -16.82 11.33 2.79
CA TYR A 178 -16.44 11.55 4.18
C TYR A 178 -15.73 10.33 4.77
N VAL A 179 -16.24 9.12 4.55
CA VAL A 179 -15.60 7.89 5.05
C VAL A 179 -14.30 7.60 4.31
N ALA A 180 -14.25 7.83 3.00
CA ALA A 180 -13.01 7.72 2.21
C ALA A 180 -11.95 8.70 2.73
N TYR A 181 -12.32 9.95 2.98
CA TYR A 181 -11.46 10.97 3.56
C TYR A 181 -10.96 10.56 4.95
N LEU A 182 -11.84 10.08 5.83
CA LEU A 182 -11.46 9.63 7.18
C LEU A 182 -10.49 8.44 7.13
N SER A 183 -10.71 7.51 6.21
CA SER A 183 -9.85 6.35 5.97
C SER A 183 -8.46 6.77 5.49
N ILE A 184 -8.41 7.69 4.51
CA ILE A 184 -7.15 8.27 4.01
C ILE A 184 -6.43 9.00 5.14
N ARG A 185 -7.14 9.80 5.94
CA ARG A 185 -6.59 10.56 7.06
C ARG A 185 -6.01 9.64 8.15
N LEU A 186 -6.70 8.56 8.50
CA LEU A 186 -6.22 7.56 9.47
C LEU A 186 -4.97 6.82 8.97
N LEU A 187 -4.94 6.46 7.69
CA LEU A 187 -3.77 5.84 7.06
C LEU A 187 -2.57 6.80 7.01
N TRP A 188 -2.81 8.09 6.78
CA TRP A 188 -1.79 9.12 6.80
C TRP A 188 -1.22 9.37 8.21
N PHE A 189 -2.08 9.44 9.22
CA PHE A 189 -1.65 9.65 10.61
C PHE A 189 -0.75 8.52 11.14
N ARG A 190 -0.98 7.27 10.73
CA ARG A 190 -0.10 6.15 11.09
C ARG A 190 1.30 6.26 10.46
N LYS A 191 1.44 6.89 9.29
CA LYS A 191 2.76 7.10 8.65
C LYS A 191 3.61 8.10 9.42
N GLY A 192 3.02 9.16 9.96
CA GLY A 192 3.74 10.22 10.69
C GLY A 192 4.44 9.71 11.96
N LYS A 193 3.79 8.82 12.72
CA LYS A 193 4.38 8.28 13.96
C LYS A 193 5.58 7.34 13.71
N ARG A 194 5.70 6.72 12.53
CA ARG A 194 6.82 5.81 12.24
C ARG A 194 8.13 6.54 11.95
N LYS A 195 8.09 7.78 11.43
CA LYS A 195 9.30 8.58 11.16
C LYS A 195 10.00 9.05 12.44
N LYS A 196 9.26 9.37 13.51
CA LYS A 196 9.86 9.82 14.78
C LYS A 196 10.70 8.73 15.46
N ARG A 197 10.21 7.49 15.52
CA ARG A 197 10.94 6.38 16.18
C ARG A 197 12.22 5.95 15.47
N THR A 198 12.36 6.22 14.18
CA THR A 198 13.59 5.89 13.44
C THR A 198 14.66 6.99 13.60
N GLY A 199 14.26 8.22 13.90
CA GLY A 199 15.20 9.30 14.25
C GLY A 199 15.81 9.11 15.64
N GLU A 200 14.98 8.82 16.64
CA GLU A 200 15.43 8.69 18.05
C GLU A 200 16.48 7.59 18.27
N ARG A 201 16.44 6.50 17.48
CA ARG A 201 17.47 5.44 17.53
C ARG A 201 18.77 5.78 16.81
N ALA A 202 18.75 6.74 15.88
CA ALA A 202 19.99 7.19 15.24
C ALA A 202 20.82 8.05 16.21
N ASP A 203 20.15 8.76 17.11
CA ASP A 203 20.79 9.67 18.07
C ASP A 203 21.41 8.90 19.26
N GLU A 204 20.82 7.78 19.71
CA GLU A 204 21.38 6.96 20.80
C GLU A 204 22.69 6.23 20.46
N HIS A 205 22.97 5.98 19.17
CA HIS A 205 24.23 5.34 18.76
C HIS A 205 25.37 6.33 18.48
N GLY A 206 25.08 7.63 18.32
CA GLY A 206 26.11 8.65 18.12
C GLY A 206 26.72 9.21 19.41
N SER A 207 26.19 8.88 20.60
CA SER A 207 26.64 9.46 21.88
C SER A 207 27.60 8.56 22.69
N ASN A 208 28.01 7.41 22.15
CA ASN A 208 28.91 6.46 22.82
C ASN A 208 30.30 6.34 22.16
N GLU A 209 30.66 7.27 21.27
CA GLU A 209 32.02 7.40 20.69
C GLU A 209 32.73 8.66 21.20
#